data_AF-A0A1Q6E4M2-F1
#
_entry.id   AF-A0A1Q6E4M2-F1
#
_cell.length_a   1.000
_cell.length_b   1.000
_cell.length_c   1.000
_cell.angle_alpha   90.00
_cell.angle_beta   90.00
_cell.angle_gamma   90.00
#
_symmetry.space_group_name_H-M   'P 1'
#
loop_
_entity.id
_entity.type
_entity.pdbx_description
1 polymer ?
#
loop_
_entity_poly.entity_id
_entity_poly.type
_entity_poly.pdbx_seq_one_letter_code
_entity_poly.pdbx_strand_id
1 'polypeptide(L)'
;MAKEKCTKDAIKIAVKLKKHGALDKDIALACGVCPQTLSTWIHHPQTANQREFSELVKKVEVDFKDKLTQIIMRDAQERDWKAAAWLLERKYPNEYGRVTRVIDDSGDSEEVPRIVFNPKKGGKG
;
A
#
# COMPACT_ATOMS: atom_id res chain seq x y z
N MET A 1 -15.25 2.81 -39.82
CA MET A 1 -14.66 2.20 -38.61
C MET A 1 -14.47 3.29 -37.57
N ALA A 2 -14.95 3.10 -36.33
CA ALA A 2 -14.76 4.10 -35.27
C ALA A 2 -13.26 4.24 -34.93
N LYS A 3 -12.79 5.46 -34.69
CA LYS A 3 -11.39 5.75 -34.36
C LYS A 3 -11.03 5.08 -33.03
N GLU A 4 -9.95 4.30 -33.00
CA GLU A 4 -9.45 3.69 -31.76
C GLU A 4 -9.05 4.77 -30.75
N LYS A 5 -9.60 4.69 -29.53
CA LYS A 5 -9.31 5.64 -28.44
C LYS A 5 -8.01 5.32 -27.70
N CYS A 6 -7.59 4.04 -27.69
CA CYS A 6 -6.33 3.61 -27.09
C CYS A 6 -5.17 3.88 -28.05
N THR A 7 -4.74 5.14 -28.12
CA THR A 7 -3.65 5.55 -29.00
C THR A 7 -2.28 5.38 -28.32
N LYS A 8 -1.20 5.43 -29.10
CA LYS A 8 0.17 5.47 -28.55
C LYS A 8 0.40 6.66 -27.62
N ASP A 9 -0.30 7.77 -27.83
CA ASP A 9 -0.23 8.93 -26.94
C ASP A 9 -0.94 8.68 -25.61
N ALA A 10 -2.09 7.99 -25.62
CA ALA A 10 -2.74 7.54 -24.39
C ALA A 10 -1.83 6.63 -23.56
N ILE A 11 -1.10 5.72 -24.22
CA ILE A 11 -0.09 4.86 -23.56
C ILE A 11 1.01 5.72 -22.90
N LYS A 12 1.58 6.69 -23.63
CA LYS A 12 2.63 7.58 -23.08
C LYS A 12 2.14 8.38 -21.87
N ILE A 13 0.92 8.93 -21.94
CA ILE A 13 0.30 9.68 -20.84
C ILE A 13 0.13 8.77 -19.62
N ALA A 14 -0.46 7.59 -19.80
CA ALA A 14 -0.69 6.65 -18.72
C ALA A 14 0.61 6.18 -18.06
N VAL A 15 1.62 5.81 -18.85
CA VAL A 15 2.94 5.43 -18.35
C VAL A 15 3.59 6.55 -17.54
N LYS A 16 3.54 7.79 -18.04
CA LYS A 16 4.08 8.95 -17.34
C LYS A 16 3.39 9.15 -15.98
N LEU A 17 2.07 9.12 -15.94
CA LEU A 17 1.30 9.36 -14.73
C LEU A 17 1.45 8.20 -13.72
N LYS A 18 1.37 6.96 -14.18
CA LYS A 18 1.46 5.77 -13.33
C LYS A 18 2.85 5.62 -12.68
N LYS A 19 3.92 6.04 -13.36
CA LYS A 19 5.28 6.14 -12.78
C LYS A 19 5.36 7.02 -11.52
N HIS A 20 4.41 7.93 -11.33
CA HIS A 20 4.31 8.80 -10.16
C HIS A 20 3.19 8.39 -9.19
N GLY A 21 2.58 7.21 -9.38
CA GLY A 21 1.54 6.70 -8.50
C GLY A 21 0.13 7.23 -8.77
N ALA A 22 -0.11 7.82 -9.94
CA ALA A 22 -1.46 8.28 -10.30
C ALA A 22 -2.47 7.13 -10.30
N LEU A 23 -3.70 7.44 -9.88
CA LEU A 23 -4.80 6.49 -9.87
C LEU A 23 -5.38 6.30 -11.28
N ASP A 24 -5.97 5.13 -11.52
CA ASP A 24 -6.56 4.79 -12.82
C ASP A 24 -7.66 5.78 -13.23
N LYS A 25 -8.44 6.30 -12.28
CA LYS A 25 -9.45 7.34 -12.57
C LYS A 25 -8.84 8.64 -13.12
N ASP A 26 -7.66 9.03 -12.64
CA ASP A 26 -6.98 10.28 -13.05
C ASP A 26 -6.32 10.07 -14.41
N ILE A 27 -5.78 8.87 -14.66
CA ILE A 27 -5.27 8.45 -15.96
C ILE A 27 -6.40 8.44 -17.00
N ALA A 28 -7.58 7.91 -16.64
CA ALA A 28 -8.75 7.89 -17.51
C ALA A 28 -9.14 9.32 -17.93
N LEU A 29 -9.20 10.24 -16.96
CA LEU A 29 -9.47 11.65 -17.21
C LEU A 29 -8.42 12.27 -18.15
N ALA A 30 -7.13 12.02 -17.89
CA ALA A 30 -6.03 12.53 -18.72
C ALA A 30 -6.03 11.95 -20.14
N CYS A 31 -6.50 10.72 -20.32
CA CYS A 31 -6.67 10.09 -21.63
C CYS A 31 -8.01 10.45 -22.32
N GLY A 32 -8.89 11.20 -21.67
CA GLY A 32 -10.19 11.60 -22.22
C GLY A 32 -11.19 10.45 -22.35
N VAL A 33 -11.09 9.43 -21.49
CA VAL A 33 -11.99 8.27 -21.47
C VAL A 33 -12.66 8.11 -20.12
N CYS A 34 -13.80 7.40 -20.07
CA CYS A 34 -14.41 7.08 -18.79
C CYS A 34 -13.56 6.03 -18.04
N PRO A 35 -13.61 6.01 -16.68
CA PRO A 35 -12.84 5.05 -15.88
C PRO A 35 -13.11 3.58 -16.26
N GLN A 36 -14.35 3.26 -16.61
CA GLN A 36 -14.73 1.91 -17.06
C GLN A 36 -14.00 1.51 -18.34
N THR A 37 -13.84 2.43 -19.30
CA THR A 37 -13.08 2.16 -20.54
C THR A 37 -11.62 1.87 -20.24
N LEU A 38 -11.00 2.66 -19.36
CA LEU A 38 -9.61 2.44 -18.95
C LEU A 38 -9.44 1.09 -18.24
N SER A 39 -10.37 0.77 -17.33
CA SER A 39 -10.42 -0.53 -16.65
C SER A 39 -10.48 -1.68 -17.64
N THR A 40 -11.30 -1.59 -18.69
CA THR A 40 -11.33 -2.59 -19.77
C THR A 40 -9.97 -2.71 -20.46
N TRP A 41 -9.28 -1.60 -20.76
CA TRP A 41 -7.94 -1.67 -21.37
C TRP A 41 -6.92 -2.37 -20.48
N ILE A 42 -7.00 -2.19 -19.16
CA ILE A 42 -6.07 -2.80 -18.19
C ILE A 42 -6.38 -4.29 -17.97
N HIS A 43 -7.65 -4.67 -17.83
CA HIS A 43 -8.04 -6.01 -17.40
C HIS A 43 -8.46 -6.93 -18.55
N HIS A 44 -9.02 -6.39 -19.62
CA HIS A 44 -9.56 -7.14 -20.76
C HIS A 44 -9.11 -6.54 -22.11
N PRO A 45 -7.80 -6.48 -22.39
CA PRO A 45 -7.29 -5.83 -23.59
C PRO A 45 -7.64 -6.61 -24.86
N GLN A 46 -8.33 -5.95 -25.79
CA GLN A 46 -8.78 -6.56 -27.05
C GLN A 46 -7.84 -6.25 -28.22
N THR A 47 -7.27 -5.05 -28.26
CA THR A 47 -6.38 -4.60 -29.36
C THR A 47 -4.91 -4.67 -28.96
N ALA A 48 -4.00 -4.61 -29.95
CA ALA A 48 -2.57 -4.59 -29.69
C ALA A 48 -2.16 -3.39 -28.81
N ASN A 49 -2.72 -2.20 -29.06
CA ASN A 49 -2.46 -1.01 -28.26
C ASN A 49 -2.96 -1.18 -26.82
N GLN A 50 -4.10 -1.83 -26.60
CA GLN A 50 -4.61 -2.08 -25.24
C GLN A 50 -3.75 -3.10 -24.48
N ARG A 51 -3.20 -4.12 -25.15
CA ARG A 51 -2.29 -5.08 -24.53
C ARG A 51 -1.01 -4.40 -24.07
N GLU A 52 -0.40 -3.61 -24.94
CA GLU A 52 0.79 -2.81 -24.60
C GLU A 52 0.50 -1.81 -23.49
N PHE A 53 -0.66 -1.14 -23.53
CA PHE A 53 -1.13 -0.27 -22.45
C PHE A 53 -1.15 -1.01 -21.11
N SER A 54 -1.82 -2.16 -21.07
CA SER A 54 -1.96 -3.00 -19.87
C SER A 54 -0.61 -3.43 -19.30
N GLU A 55 0.28 -3.95 -20.15
CA GLU A 55 1.60 -4.42 -19.76
C GLU A 55 2.47 -3.30 -19.21
N LEU A 56 2.55 -2.16 -19.92
CA LEU A 56 3.39 -1.04 -19.50
C LEU A 56 2.88 -0.39 -18.22
N VAL A 57 1.56 -0.20 -18.07
CA VAL A 57 0.96 0.37 -16.87
C VAL A 57 1.20 -0.51 -15.65
N LYS A 58 1.01 -1.83 -15.78
CA LYS A 58 1.30 -2.78 -14.70
C LYS A 58 2.79 -2.80 -14.34
N LYS A 59 3.67 -2.80 -15.35
CA LYS A 59 5.12 -2.77 -15.13
C LYS A 59 5.54 -1.54 -14.33
N VAL A 60 5.13 -0.34 -14.76
CA VAL A 60 5.55 0.88 -14.04
C VAL A 60 4.90 1.01 -12.67
N GLU A 61 3.74 0.39 -12.44
CA GLU A 61 3.15 0.31 -11.11
C GLU A 61 4.00 -0.56 -10.17
N VAL A 62 4.53 -1.67 -10.66
CA VAL A 62 5.50 -2.51 -9.91
C VAL A 62 6.76 -1.72 -9.62
N ASP A 63 7.34 -1.05 -10.63
CA ASP A 63 8.54 -0.23 -10.46
C ASP A 63 8.34 0.89 -9.42
N PHE A 64 7.15 1.52 -9.42
CA PHE A 64 6.81 2.55 -8.43
C PHE A 64 6.68 1.98 -7.02
N LYS A 65 6.04 0.82 -6.85
CA LYS A 65 5.93 0.12 -5.56
C LYS A 65 7.30 -0.30 -5.03
N ASP A 66 8.17 -0.79 -5.90
CA ASP A 66 9.54 -1.13 -5.54
C ASP A 66 10.32 0.10 -5.07
N LYS A 67 10.25 1.21 -5.83
CA LYS A 67 10.87 2.49 -5.45
C LYS A 67 10.41 2.97 -4.06
N LEU A 68 9.11 2.91 -3.77
CA LEU A 68 8.59 3.26 -2.45
C LEU A 68 9.14 2.34 -1.35
N THR A 69 9.21 1.04 -1.64
CA THR A 69 9.77 0.06 -0.69
C THR A 69 11.24 0.33 -0.41
N GLN A 70 12.05 0.66 -1.43
CA GLN A 70 13.45 1.02 -1.26
C GLN A 70 13.64 2.28 -0.39
N ILE A 71 12.77 3.29 -0.56
CA ILE A 71 12.79 4.50 0.29
C ILE A 71 12.55 4.11 1.76
N ILE A 72 11.54 3.28 2.01
CA ILE A 72 11.21 2.81 3.37
C ILE A 72 12.34 1.95 3.95
N MET A 73 12.97 1.08 3.14
CA MET A 73 14.12 0.28 3.57
C MET A 73 15.31 1.14 3.97
N ARG A 74 15.59 2.22 3.22
CA ARG A 74 16.65 3.18 3.58
C ARG A 74 16.33 3.87 4.91
N ASP A 75 15.11 4.38 5.07
CA ASP A 75 14.70 5.05 6.32
C ASP A 75 14.77 4.09 7.53
N ALA A 76 14.43 2.81 7.32
CA ALA A 76 14.54 1.74 8.30
C ALA A 76 15.98 1.47 8.75
N GLN A 77 16.96 1.59 7.83
CA GLN A 77 18.37 1.40 8.14
C GLN A 77 18.97 2.60 8.88
N GLU A 78 18.60 3.82 8.49
CA GLU A 78 19.31 5.02 8.92
C GLU A 78 18.71 5.70 10.16
N ARG A 79 17.37 5.64 10.34
CA ARG A 79 16.68 6.64 11.17
C ARG A 79 15.49 6.14 11.98
N ASP A 80 14.67 5.23 11.44
CA ASP A 80 13.40 4.85 12.08
C ASP A 80 13.17 3.33 12.10
N TRP A 81 13.35 2.73 13.28
CA TRP A 81 13.06 1.31 13.50
C TRP A 81 11.60 0.94 13.21
N LYS A 82 10.66 1.89 13.27
CA LYS A 82 9.25 1.64 12.95
C LYS A 82 9.06 1.33 11.47
N ALA A 83 9.91 1.86 10.59
CA ALA A 83 9.88 1.52 9.17
C ALA A 83 10.31 0.05 8.96
N ALA A 84 11.29 -0.44 9.72
CA ALA A 84 11.67 -1.86 9.72
C ALA A 84 10.54 -2.75 10.26
N ALA A 85 9.91 -2.34 11.37
CA ALA A 85 8.78 -3.04 11.95
C ALA A 85 7.58 -3.11 10.98
N TRP A 86 7.26 -2.01 10.31
CA TRP A 86 6.19 -1.97 9.29
C TRP A 86 6.46 -2.93 8.13
N LEU A 87 7.70 -3.02 7.64
CA LEU A 87 8.08 -3.97 6.60
C LEU A 87 7.92 -5.44 7.07
N LEU A 88 8.29 -5.74 8.32
CA LEU A 88 8.10 -7.07 8.90
C LEU A 88 6.62 -7.43 9.02
N GLU A 89 5.80 -6.55 9.61
CA GLU A 89 4.35 -6.72 9.73
C GLU A 89 3.69 -6.96 8.36
N ARG A 90 4.14 -6.23 7.33
CA ARG A 90 3.60 -6.36 5.97
C ARG A 90 4.02 -7.65 5.26
N LYS A 91 5.28 -8.08 5.43
CA LYS A 91 5.83 -9.26 4.74
C LYS A 91 5.45 -10.57 5.41
N TYR A 92 5.32 -10.55 6.74
CA TYR A 92 5.07 -11.72 7.59
C TYR A 92 3.90 -11.43 8.54
N PRO A 93 2.69 -11.16 8.02
CA PRO A 93 1.56 -10.70 8.84
C PRO A 93 1.12 -11.72 9.90
N ASN A 94 1.30 -13.01 9.64
CA ASN A 94 0.93 -14.06 10.61
C ASN A 94 1.90 -14.15 11.80
N GLU A 95 3.16 -13.75 11.62
CA GLU A 95 4.21 -13.86 12.63
C GLU A 95 4.40 -12.55 13.40
N TYR A 96 4.29 -11.41 12.71
CA TYR A 96 4.59 -10.08 13.27
C TYR A 96 3.38 -9.15 13.27
N GLY A 97 2.25 -9.53 12.66
CA GLY A 97 1.04 -8.72 12.65
C GLY A 97 0.46 -8.52 14.05
N ARG A 98 -0.32 -7.45 14.22
CA ARG A 98 -0.96 -7.16 15.51
C ARG A 98 -1.90 -8.28 15.90
N VAL A 99 -1.64 -8.88 17.06
CA VAL A 99 -2.56 -9.83 17.69
C VAL A 99 -3.75 -9.06 18.25
N THR A 100 -4.88 -9.09 17.53
CA THR A 100 -6.16 -8.62 18.05
C THR A 100 -6.65 -9.63 19.09
N ARG A 101 -6.43 -9.34 20.38
CA ARG A 101 -7.10 -10.10 21.44
C ARG A 101 -8.57 -9.73 21.39
N VAL A 102 -9.42 -10.68 21.03
CA VAL A 102 -10.85 -10.58 21.30
C VAL A 102 -10.97 -10.67 22.82
N ILE A 103 -11.25 -9.53 23.46
CA ILE A 103 -11.69 -9.55 24.86
C ILE A 103 -13.09 -10.13 24.79
N ASP A 104 -13.24 -11.37 25.23
CA ASP A 104 -14.55 -11.95 25.48
C ASP A 104 -15.14 -11.18 26.67
N ASP A 105 -16.19 -10.39 26.39
CA ASP A 105 -16.91 -9.60 27.39
C ASP A 105 -17.98 -10.47 28.12
N SER A 106 -17.89 -11.81 27.99
CA SER A 106 -18.66 -12.74 28.81
C SER A 106 -18.09 -12.75 30.23
N GLY A 107 -18.67 -11.87 31.04
CA GLY A 107 -18.19 -11.52 32.37
C GLY A 107 -18.00 -12.70 33.31
N ASP A 108 -16.85 -12.71 33.96
CA ASP A 108 -16.81 -12.87 35.41
C ASP A 108 -15.86 -11.81 35.95
N SER A 109 -16.41 -10.91 36.77
CA SER A 109 -15.69 -9.80 37.37
C SER A 109 -14.76 -10.31 38.46
N GLU A 110 -13.59 -10.82 38.07
CA GLU A 110 -12.51 -11.11 39.00
C GLU A 110 -11.67 -9.85 39.27
N GLU A 111 -11.52 -9.58 40.55
CA GLU A 111 -10.91 -8.42 41.17
C GLU A 111 -9.53 -8.09 40.55
N VAL A 112 -9.46 -6.98 39.81
CA VAL A 112 -8.23 -6.55 39.13
C VAL A 112 -7.12 -6.32 40.18
N PRO A 113 -5.98 -7.04 40.13
CA PRO A 113 -4.95 -6.90 41.15
C PRO A 113 -4.40 -5.47 41.17
N ARG A 114 -4.64 -4.75 42.27
CA ARG A 114 -4.10 -3.40 42.48
C ARG A 114 -2.62 -3.52 42.84
N ILE A 115 -1.74 -3.23 41.88
CA ILE A 115 -0.30 -3.15 42.11
C ILE A 115 -0.01 -1.92 42.97
N VAL A 116 0.27 -2.13 44.27
CA VAL A 116 0.70 -1.07 45.19
C VAL A 116 2.22 -1.06 45.25
N PHE A 117 2.85 -0.01 44.70
CA PHE A 117 4.26 0.25 44.92
C PHE A 117 4.46 0.71 46.37
N ASN A 118 5.11 -0.10 47.20
CA ASN A 118 5.50 0.29 48.55
C ASN A 118 6.96 0.78 48.53
N PRO A 119 7.22 2.10 48.52
CA PRO A 119 8.59 2.60 48.57
C PRO A 119 9.18 2.30 49.95
N LYS A 120 10.05 1.28 50.02
CA LYS A 120 10.80 0.98 51.25
C LYS A 120 11.64 2.22 51.59
N LYS A 121 11.41 2.74 52.81
CA LYS A 121 12.07 3.88 53.43
C LYS A 121 13.57 3.93 53.07
N GLY A 122 13.98 4.96 52.34
CA GLY A 122 15.36 5.42 52.36
C GLY A 122 15.69 5.85 53.78
N GLY A 123 16.57 5.10 54.43
CA GLY A 123 17.12 5.45 55.74
C GLY A 123 17.89 6.76 55.64
N LYS A 124 17.53 7.71 56.50
CA LYS A 124 18.42 8.81 56.88
C LYS A 124 19.44 8.26 57.87
N GLY A 125 20.71 8.58 57.63
CA GLY A 125 21.85 8.38 58.52
C GLY A 125 23.04 9.06 57.88
#